data_AF-A0A7W1S2T5-F1
#
_entry.id   AF-A0A7W1S2T5-F1
#
_cell.length_a   1.000
_cell.length_b   1.000
_cell.length_c   1.000
_cell.angle_alpha   90.00
_cell.angle_beta   90.00
_cell.angle_gamma   90.00
#
_symmetry.space_group_name_H-M   'P 1'
#
loop_
_entity.id
_entity.type
_entity.pdbx_description
1 polymer ?
#
loop_
_entity_poly.entity_id
_entity_poly.type
_entity_poly.pdbx_seq_one_letter_code
_entity_poly.pdbx_strand_id
1 'polypeptide(L)'
;MLNYWNASHFRGTYKVEDHQIVLDLTTANGRTAIYTKRQQVTFLQDNVFAIQDQAWGDGDIFANYTCNPGVAVDRYKEGYRWKILISLRRTYNRNETEQFNIERTVTEGFTTPIGNFQTQIDHPTQDLTMSVIFPESRHPTGVTFIEQNAKRTHLFGNEDVIPLSRGRMQYQWHIHKPHLYESYILRWEW
;
A
#
# COMPACT_ATOMS: atom_id res chain seq x y z
N MET A 1 20.45 -33.23 -21.63
CA MET A 1 20.68 -32.39 -20.44
C MET A 1 20.11 -31.01 -20.72
N LEU A 2 18.92 -30.71 -20.18
CA LEU A 2 18.27 -29.41 -20.36
C LEU A 2 18.71 -28.46 -19.24
N ASN A 3 19.44 -27.41 -19.61
CA ASN A 3 19.84 -26.32 -18.73
C ASN A 3 18.62 -25.46 -18.36
N TYR A 4 17.96 -25.76 -17.23
CA TYR A 4 16.84 -24.98 -16.69
C TYR A 4 17.26 -24.13 -15.48
N TRP A 5 18.19 -23.20 -15.65
CA TRP A 5 18.38 -22.13 -14.65
C TRP A 5 18.82 -20.83 -15.32
N ASN A 6 17.92 -20.24 -16.11
CA ASN A 6 17.95 -18.81 -16.36
C ASN A 6 17.28 -18.12 -15.16
N ALA A 7 18.07 -17.78 -14.14
CA ALA A 7 17.67 -16.95 -13.01
C ALA A 7 17.35 -15.48 -13.41
N SER A 8 17.21 -15.18 -14.71
CA SER A 8 17.10 -13.85 -15.29
C SER A 8 15.67 -13.37 -15.55
N HIS A 9 14.63 -14.13 -15.17
CA HIS A 9 13.25 -13.85 -15.62
C HIS A 9 12.13 -13.99 -14.58
N PHE A 10 12.43 -14.16 -13.28
CA PHE A 10 11.35 -14.12 -12.28
C PHE A 10 10.93 -12.67 -12.01
N ARG A 11 10.04 -12.14 -12.86
CA ARG A 11 9.45 -10.79 -12.76
C ARG A 11 8.23 -10.73 -11.82
N GLY A 12 8.05 -11.76 -10.98
CA GLY A 12 6.84 -11.94 -10.18
C GLY A 12 5.67 -12.51 -10.99
N THR A 13 4.51 -12.66 -10.33
CA THR A 13 3.27 -13.21 -10.92
C THR A 13 2.58 -12.19 -11.84
N TYR A 14 2.72 -10.90 -11.53
CA TYR A 14 2.17 -9.77 -12.28
C TYR A 14 3.09 -8.56 -12.19
N LYS A 15 2.90 -7.57 -13.06
CA LYS A 15 3.41 -6.20 -12.90
C LYS A 15 2.27 -5.26 -12.52
N VAL A 16 2.61 -4.17 -11.87
CA VAL A 16 1.66 -3.14 -11.44
C VAL A 16 1.81 -1.92 -12.35
N GLU A 17 0.73 -1.53 -13.01
CA GLU A 17 0.71 -0.34 -13.86
C GLU A 17 0.45 0.92 -13.02
N ASP A 18 -0.51 0.86 -12.10
CA ASP A 18 -0.85 1.97 -11.19
C ASP A 18 -1.14 1.41 -9.80
N HIS A 19 -0.43 1.93 -8.79
CA HIS A 19 -0.60 1.57 -7.38
C HIS A 19 -0.97 2.82 -6.59
N GLN A 20 -2.20 2.87 -6.10
CA GLN A 20 -2.68 3.98 -5.29
C GLN A 20 -3.05 3.47 -3.91
N ILE A 21 -2.51 4.10 -2.88
CA ILE A 21 -2.86 3.79 -1.50
C ILE A 21 -3.19 5.07 -0.73
N VAL A 22 -4.25 5.02 0.05
CA VAL A 22 -4.72 6.14 0.86
C VAL A 22 -4.95 5.65 2.27
N LEU A 23 -4.40 6.37 3.25
CA LEU A 23 -4.74 6.23 4.65
C LEU A 23 -5.58 7.44 5.08
N ASP A 24 -6.86 7.22 5.32
CA ASP A 24 -7.78 8.21 5.85
C ASP A 24 -7.82 8.12 7.38
N LEU A 25 -7.27 9.11 8.08
CA LEU A 25 -7.34 9.25 9.53
C LEU A 25 -8.69 9.91 9.88
N THR A 26 -9.68 9.07 10.17
CA THR A 26 -11.07 9.50 10.38
C THR A 26 -11.32 10.17 11.74
N THR A 27 -10.47 9.88 12.74
CA THR A 27 -10.60 10.38 14.11
C THR A 27 -9.39 11.19 14.53
N ALA A 28 -9.61 12.31 15.23
CA ALA A 28 -8.54 13.18 15.74
C ALA A 28 -7.49 12.43 16.57
N ASN A 29 -7.90 11.52 17.44
CA ASN A 29 -6.98 10.77 18.31
C ASN A 29 -6.24 9.61 17.61
N GLY A 30 -6.41 9.43 16.30
CA GLY A 30 -5.76 8.36 15.54
C GLY A 30 -6.25 6.94 15.88
N ARG A 31 -7.40 6.82 16.55
CA ARG A 31 -7.97 5.52 16.95
C ARG A 31 -8.67 4.79 15.82
N THR A 32 -9.11 5.49 14.77
CA THR A 32 -9.71 4.84 13.60
C THR A 32 -9.18 5.44 12.31
N ALA A 33 -8.76 4.57 11.41
CA ALA A 33 -8.35 4.93 10.06
C ALA A 33 -8.91 3.96 9.04
N ILE A 34 -9.15 4.45 7.83
CA ILE A 34 -9.53 3.63 6.68
C ILE A 34 -8.36 3.62 5.71
N TYR A 35 -7.81 2.44 5.47
CA TYR A 35 -6.83 2.24 4.40
C TYR A 35 -7.56 1.74 3.16
N THR A 36 -7.28 2.37 2.02
CA THR A 36 -7.71 1.89 0.71
C THR A 36 -6.50 1.68 -0.18
N LYS A 37 -6.56 0.65 -1.02
CA LYS A 37 -5.56 0.33 -2.03
C LYS A 37 -6.27 -0.01 -3.33
N ARG A 38 -5.85 0.66 -4.40
CA ARG A 38 -6.23 0.37 -5.78
C ARG A 38 -4.98 0.01 -6.55
N GLN A 39 -4.98 -1.15 -7.19
CA GLN A 39 -3.82 -1.65 -7.91
C GLN A 39 -4.23 -2.21 -9.27
N GLN A 40 -3.90 -1.50 -10.35
CA GLN A 40 -4.07 -2.00 -11.71
C GLN A 40 -2.87 -2.89 -12.05
N VAL A 41 -3.13 -4.14 -12.43
CA VAL A 41 -2.06 -5.11 -12.75
C VAL A 41 -2.19 -5.66 -14.15
N THR A 42 -1.07 -6.19 -14.65
CA THR A 42 -0.99 -7.05 -15.83
C THR A 42 -0.32 -8.36 -15.44
N PHE A 43 -0.99 -9.50 -15.65
CA PHE A 43 -0.46 -10.82 -15.29
C PHE A 43 0.71 -11.22 -16.19
N LEU A 44 1.77 -11.76 -15.58
CA LEU A 44 2.99 -12.17 -16.26
C LEU A 44 3.10 -13.69 -16.39
N GLN A 45 2.10 -14.42 -15.95
CA GLN A 45 2.05 -15.89 -15.95
C GLN A 45 0.65 -16.35 -16.34
N ASP A 46 0.58 -17.58 -16.84
CA ASP A 46 -0.70 -18.26 -17.09
C ASP A 46 -1.18 -18.95 -15.82
N ASN A 47 -2.49 -19.20 -15.75
CA ASN A 47 -3.11 -19.95 -14.67
C ASN A 47 -2.97 -19.32 -13.26
N VAL A 48 -3.01 -18.00 -13.15
CA VAL A 48 -2.99 -17.30 -11.86
C VAL A 48 -4.38 -17.34 -11.22
N PHE A 49 -4.52 -18.01 -10.08
CA PHE A 49 -5.79 -18.14 -9.34
C PHE A 49 -5.70 -17.62 -7.89
N ALA A 50 -4.53 -17.14 -7.46
CA ALA A 50 -4.32 -16.53 -6.16
C ALA A 50 -3.21 -15.47 -6.22
N ILE A 51 -3.31 -14.46 -5.35
CA ILE A 51 -2.27 -13.45 -5.13
C ILE A 51 -2.04 -13.25 -3.64
N GLN A 52 -0.98 -12.53 -3.29
CA GLN A 52 -0.66 -12.18 -1.92
C GLN A 52 -0.69 -10.66 -1.74
N ASP A 53 -1.39 -10.19 -0.72
CA ASP A 53 -1.30 -8.81 -0.23
C ASP A 53 -0.43 -8.73 1.04
N GLN A 54 0.03 -7.53 1.37
CA GLN A 54 0.89 -7.27 2.53
C GLN A 54 0.36 -6.13 3.37
N ALA A 55 0.43 -6.30 4.69
CA ALA A 55 -0.04 -5.31 5.64
C ALA A 55 0.89 -5.18 6.85
N TRP A 56 1.01 -3.94 7.32
CA TRP A 56 1.74 -3.54 8.52
C TRP A 56 0.87 -2.58 9.34
N GLY A 57 1.25 -2.39 10.60
CA GLY A 57 0.68 -1.38 11.50
C GLY A 57 0.49 -1.91 12.91
N ASP A 58 0.21 -0.98 13.81
CA ASP A 58 -0.16 -1.23 15.19
C ASP A 58 -1.68 -1.34 15.35
N GLY A 59 -2.12 -1.82 16.52
CA GLY A 59 -3.55 -2.02 16.80
C GLY A 59 -4.15 -3.21 16.04
N ASP A 60 -5.47 -3.18 15.87
CA ASP A 60 -6.17 -4.12 15.00
C ASP A 60 -6.26 -3.55 13.58
N ILE A 61 -5.31 -3.97 12.75
CA ILE A 61 -5.17 -3.51 11.36
C ILE A 61 -6.13 -4.19 10.37
N PHE A 62 -6.97 -5.11 10.86
CA PHE A 62 -7.93 -5.88 10.07
C PHE A 62 -9.34 -5.86 10.66
N ALA A 63 -9.66 -4.89 11.51
CA ALA A 63 -10.96 -4.75 12.18
C ALA A 63 -12.14 -4.87 11.20
N ASN A 64 -11.95 -4.35 9.99
CA ASN A 64 -12.68 -4.76 8.80
C ASN A 64 -11.68 -4.91 7.65
N TYR A 65 -11.84 -5.91 6.79
CA TYR A 65 -10.99 -6.10 5.62
C TYR A 65 -11.81 -6.66 4.47
N THR A 66 -11.80 -5.96 3.34
CA THR A 66 -12.44 -6.40 2.10
C THR A 66 -11.46 -6.34 0.95
N CYS A 67 -11.64 -7.21 -0.04
CA CYS A 67 -10.83 -7.23 -1.26
C CYS A 67 -11.69 -7.63 -2.46
N ASN A 68 -11.39 -7.05 -3.63
CA ASN A 68 -12.01 -7.39 -4.91
C ASN A 68 -11.02 -7.19 -6.06
N PRO A 69 -10.95 -8.09 -7.06
CA PRO A 69 -11.62 -9.38 -7.12
C PRO A 69 -10.97 -10.42 -6.22
N GLY A 70 -11.79 -11.30 -5.65
CA GLY A 70 -11.33 -12.41 -4.82
C GLY A 70 -11.78 -12.31 -3.37
N VAL A 71 -11.26 -13.22 -2.54
CA VAL A 71 -11.50 -13.25 -1.09
C VAL A 71 -10.23 -13.66 -0.38
N ALA A 72 -9.94 -12.99 0.74
CA ALA A 72 -8.91 -13.40 1.68
C ALA A 72 -9.26 -14.78 2.26
N VAL A 73 -8.45 -15.79 1.95
CA VAL A 73 -8.64 -17.18 2.39
C VAL A 73 -7.70 -17.58 3.52
N ASP A 74 -6.61 -16.83 3.73
CA ASP A 74 -5.69 -17.03 4.84
C ASP A 74 -4.97 -15.72 5.21
N ARG A 75 -4.53 -15.62 6.47
CA ARG A 75 -3.73 -14.52 7.00
C ARG A 75 -2.71 -15.07 7.98
N TYR A 76 -1.43 -14.81 7.71
CA TYR A 76 -0.36 -15.24 8.60
C TYR A 76 0.71 -14.16 8.72
N LYS A 77 1.48 -14.23 9.81
CA LYS A 77 2.56 -13.29 10.09
C LYS A 77 3.89 -13.87 9.61
N GLU A 78 4.64 -13.07 8.87
CA GLU A 78 6.00 -13.37 8.44
C GLU A 78 6.90 -12.24 8.95
N GLY A 79 7.66 -12.48 10.02
CA GLY A 79 8.41 -11.41 10.70
C GLY A 79 7.48 -10.36 11.29
N TYR A 80 7.64 -9.09 10.88
CA TYR A 80 6.84 -7.96 11.36
C TYR A 80 5.64 -7.62 10.45
N ARG A 81 5.45 -8.37 9.36
CA ARG A 81 4.39 -8.12 8.36
C ARG A 81 3.34 -9.22 8.35
N TRP A 82 2.12 -8.84 8.00
CA TRP A 82 1.07 -9.79 7.67
C TRP A 82 1.07 -10.07 6.18
N LYS A 83 0.90 -11.34 5.84
CA LYS A 83 0.61 -11.82 4.49
C LYS A 83 -0.85 -12.21 4.43
N ILE A 84 -1.54 -11.78 3.38
CA ILE A 84 -2.93 -12.14 3.13
C ILE A 84 -2.96 -12.91 1.81
N LEU A 85 -3.38 -14.17 1.86
CA LEU A 85 -3.61 -14.97 0.66
C LEU A 85 -5.01 -14.66 0.12
N ILE A 86 -5.08 -14.14 -1.10
CA ILE A 86 -6.33 -13.79 -1.77
C ILE A 86 -6.57 -14.81 -2.88
N SER A 87 -7.65 -15.58 -2.74
CA SER A 87 -8.14 -16.48 -3.79
C SER A 87 -8.98 -15.69 -4.80
N LEU A 88 -8.62 -15.79 -6.08
CA LEU A 88 -9.33 -15.13 -7.16
C LEU A 88 -10.57 -15.94 -7.55
N ARG A 89 -11.60 -15.26 -8.08
CA ARG A 89 -12.86 -15.91 -8.49
C ARG A 89 -12.82 -16.56 -9.86
N ARG A 90 -11.72 -16.33 -10.59
CA ARG A 90 -11.39 -16.98 -11.85
C ARG A 90 -9.88 -17.12 -11.96
N THR A 91 -9.47 -17.90 -12.94
CA THR A 91 -8.09 -18.01 -13.36
C THR A 91 -7.77 -16.91 -14.37
N TYR A 92 -6.62 -16.23 -14.19
CA TYR A 92 -6.09 -15.23 -15.11
C TYR A 92 -4.88 -15.77 -15.85
N ASN A 93 -4.75 -15.39 -17.10
CA ASN A 93 -3.66 -15.76 -17.98
C ASN A 93 -2.74 -14.59 -18.28
N ARG A 94 -1.59 -14.89 -18.89
CA ARG A 94 -0.58 -13.91 -19.24
C ARG A 94 -1.19 -12.79 -20.09
N ASN A 95 -0.79 -11.56 -19.79
CA ASN A 95 -1.23 -10.31 -20.42
C ASN A 95 -2.69 -9.90 -20.14
N GLU A 96 -3.46 -10.68 -19.39
CA GLU A 96 -4.73 -10.16 -18.85
C GLU A 96 -4.45 -9.07 -17.82
N THR A 97 -5.39 -8.14 -17.70
CA THR A 97 -5.33 -7.05 -16.73
C THR A 97 -6.46 -7.15 -15.72
N GLU A 98 -6.23 -6.63 -14.53
CA GLU A 98 -7.23 -6.60 -13.46
C GLU A 98 -6.96 -5.45 -12.49
N GLN A 99 -8.01 -4.91 -11.86
CA GLN A 99 -7.90 -3.92 -10.79
C GLN A 99 -8.23 -4.56 -9.45
N PHE A 100 -7.23 -4.63 -8.57
CA PHE A 100 -7.43 -5.00 -7.18
C PHE A 100 -7.81 -3.78 -6.35
N ASN A 101 -8.86 -3.93 -5.56
CA ASN A 101 -9.35 -2.94 -4.61
C ASN A 101 -9.35 -3.61 -3.24
N ILE A 102 -8.63 -3.03 -2.28
CA ILE A 102 -8.53 -3.53 -0.92
C ILE A 102 -8.89 -2.38 0.01
N GLU A 103 -9.73 -2.66 0.99
CA GLU A 103 -10.06 -1.72 2.04
C GLU A 103 -9.85 -2.41 3.38
N ARG A 104 -9.27 -1.69 4.34
CA ARG A 104 -9.24 -2.14 5.73
C ARG A 104 -9.50 -1.01 6.71
N THR A 105 -10.28 -1.29 7.74
CA THR A 105 -10.38 -0.45 8.92
C THR A 105 -9.26 -0.82 9.88
N VAL A 106 -8.51 0.18 10.32
CA VAL A 106 -7.48 0.07 11.34
C VAL A 106 -8.01 0.72 12.62
N THR A 107 -8.02 -0.01 13.73
CA THR A 107 -8.38 0.54 15.04
C THR A 107 -7.19 0.56 16.00
N GLU A 108 -7.06 1.64 16.77
CA GLU A 108 -5.96 1.89 17.71
C GLU A 108 -4.56 1.95 17.07
N GLY A 109 -4.47 2.21 15.75
CA GLY A 109 -3.21 2.11 14.99
C GLY A 109 -2.35 3.37 14.94
N PHE A 110 -2.88 4.55 15.28
CA PHE A 110 -2.16 5.84 15.12
C PHE A 110 -2.25 6.73 16.37
N THR A 111 -2.24 6.11 17.55
CA THR A 111 -2.41 6.77 18.86
C THR A 111 -1.10 7.33 19.44
N THR A 112 0.05 7.02 18.85
CA THR A 112 1.37 7.52 19.25
C THR A 112 1.61 8.96 18.75
N PRO A 113 2.60 9.69 19.30
CA PRO A 113 2.98 11.02 18.80
C PRO A 113 3.55 11.06 17.38
N ILE A 114 3.99 9.91 16.85
CA ILE A 114 4.60 9.79 15.52
C ILE A 114 3.84 8.71 14.75
N GLY A 115 3.19 9.09 13.66
CA GLY A 115 2.51 8.15 12.78
C GLY A 115 3.35 7.79 11.56
N ASN A 116 3.16 6.56 11.06
CA ASN A 116 3.82 6.08 9.86
C ASN A 116 2.85 5.31 8.98
N PHE A 117 2.91 5.53 7.67
CA PHE A 117 2.15 4.80 6.67
C PHE A 117 3.10 4.28 5.60
N GLN A 118 3.20 2.95 5.49
CA GLN A 118 4.22 2.28 4.67
C GLN A 118 3.60 1.39 3.60
N THR A 119 4.30 1.31 2.45
CA THR A 119 4.16 0.26 1.45
C THR A 119 5.52 -0.26 1.01
N GLN A 120 5.59 -1.52 0.59
CA GLN A 120 6.79 -2.13 0.02
C GLN A 120 6.50 -2.54 -1.43
N ILE A 121 7.43 -2.25 -2.33
CA ILE A 121 7.33 -2.66 -3.73
C ILE A 121 7.91 -4.07 -3.89
N ASP A 122 7.04 -5.06 -4.10
CA ASP A 122 7.42 -6.47 -4.29
C ASP A 122 7.22 -6.97 -5.73
N HIS A 123 6.67 -6.13 -6.60
CA HIS A 123 6.48 -6.37 -8.03
C HIS A 123 6.95 -5.16 -8.85
N PRO A 124 7.40 -5.36 -10.10
CA PRO A 124 7.66 -4.25 -11.01
C PRO A 124 6.45 -3.32 -11.05
N THR A 125 6.64 -2.06 -10.68
CA THR A 125 5.57 -1.07 -10.54
C THR A 125 5.91 0.13 -11.40
N GLN A 126 4.93 0.59 -12.20
CA GLN A 126 5.10 1.70 -13.13
C GLN A 126 4.80 3.03 -12.45
N ASP A 127 3.73 3.14 -11.67
CA ASP A 127 3.39 4.34 -10.91
C ASP A 127 2.92 3.99 -9.49
N LEU A 128 3.39 4.77 -8.51
CA LEU A 128 2.96 4.70 -7.11
C LEU A 128 2.44 6.06 -6.66
N THR A 129 1.25 6.08 -6.07
CA THR A 129 0.70 7.23 -5.36
C THR A 129 0.39 6.82 -3.92
N MET A 130 0.95 7.56 -2.96
CA MET A 130 0.67 7.38 -1.54
C MET A 130 -0.02 8.63 -1.01
N SER A 131 -1.01 8.46 -0.14
CA SER A 131 -1.67 9.59 0.50
C SER A 131 -2.03 9.32 1.95
N VAL A 132 -1.93 10.35 2.78
CA VAL A 132 -2.52 10.37 4.14
C VAL A 132 -3.49 11.55 4.20
N ILE A 133 -4.73 11.28 4.64
CA ILE A 133 -5.75 12.29 4.86
C ILE A 133 -5.93 12.50 6.36
N PHE A 134 -5.73 13.73 6.82
CA PHE A 134 -5.87 14.12 8.21
C PHE A 134 -7.28 14.65 8.54
N PRO A 135 -7.75 14.47 9.78
CA PRO A 135 -9.01 15.04 10.23
C PRO A 135 -8.87 16.56 10.41
N GLU A 136 -9.97 17.29 10.23
CA GLU A 136 -10.05 18.76 10.40
C GLU A 136 -9.52 19.23 11.75
N SER A 137 -9.80 18.47 12.81
CA SER A 137 -9.47 18.86 14.18
C SER A 137 -8.03 18.52 14.59
N ARG A 138 -7.22 17.88 13.73
CA ARG A 138 -5.83 17.52 14.04
C ARG A 138 -4.99 17.36 12.77
N HIS A 139 -4.32 18.44 12.40
CA HIS A 139 -3.33 18.46 11.34
C HIS A 139 -1.94 18.08 11.87
N PRO A 140 -1.08 17.48 11.05
CA PRO A 140 0.30 17.18 11.45
C PRO A 140 1.12 18.46 11.56
N THR A 141 2.10 18.47 12.45
CA THR A 141 3.10 19.55 12.57
C THR A 141 4.20 19.43 11.52
N GLY A 142 4.42 18.21 11.01
CA GLY A 142 5.31 17.94 9.88
C GLY A 142 5.01 16.60 9.24
N VAL A 143 5.22 16.50 7.93
CA VAL A 143 5.12 15.26 7.16
C VAL A 143 6.39 15.07 6.35
N THR A 144 6.90 13.85 6.33
CA THR A 144 8.11 13.44 5.62
C THR A 144 7.83 12.22 4.77
N PHE A 145 8.43 12.18 3.59
CA PHE A 145 8.45 11.00 2.74
C PHE A 145 9.83 10.34 2.81
N ILE A 146 9.87 9.03 3.08
CA ILE A 146 11.11 8.29 3.29
C ILE A 146 11.18 7.14 2.29
N GLU A 147 12.33 7.04 1.62
CA GLU A 147 12.75 5.88 0.84
C GLU A 147 13.75 5.10 1.71
N GLN A 148 13.29 4.03 2.35
CA GLN A 148 14.00 3.42 3.47
C GLN A 148 15.35 2.80 3.08
N ASN A 149 15.39 2.02 2.00
CA ASN A 149 16.60 1.31 1.55
C ASN A 149 17.56 2.25 0.83
N ALA A 150 17.03 3.19 0.02
CA ALA A 150 17.80 4.26 -0.58
C ALA A 150 18.31 5.30 0.44
N LYS A 151 17.81 5.27 1.69
CA LYS A 151 18.15 6.22 2.76
C LYS A 151 17.91 7.68 2.36
N ARG A 152 16.86 7.94 1.58
CA ARG A 152 16.45 9.29 1.18
C ARG A 152 15.25 9.73 2.00
N THR A 153 15.24 11.01 2.39
CA THR A 153 14.13 11.65 3.10
C THR A 153 13.81 12.96 2.40
N HIS A 154 12.54 13.18 2.15
CA HIS A 154 11.99 14.37 1.51
C HIS A 154 11.02 15.03 2.49
N LEU A 155 11.12 16.34 2.66
CA LEU A 155 10.18 17.11 3.47
C LEU A 155 9.03 17.55 2.57
N PHE A 156 7.80 17.48 3.07
CA PHE A 156 6.64 18.00 2.34
C PHE A 156 6.66 19.53 2.29
N GLY A 157 6.45 20.08 1.10
CA GLY A 157 6.16 21.49 0.88
C GLY A 157 4.67 21.80 0.99
N ASN A 158 4.30 23.07 0.84
CA ASN A 158 2.89 23.49 0.82
C ASN A 158 2.17 23.01 -0.45
N GLU A 159 2.91 22.84 -1.54
CA GLU A 159 2.46 22.33 -2.84
C GLU A 159 2.02 20.86 -2.81
N ASP A 160 2.47 20.11 -1.82
CA ASP A 160 2.16 18.69 -1.64
C ASP A 160 0.89 18.46 -0.78
N VAL A 161 0.24 19.56 -0.35
CA VAL A 161 -0.96 19.55 0.50
C VAL A 161 -2.19 19.90 -0.33
N ILE A 162 -3.11 18.96 -0.39
CA ILE A 162 -4.39 19.11 -1.09
C ILE A 162 -5.47 19.38 -0.02
N PRO A 163 -6.05 20.60 0.04
CA PRO A 163 -7.19 20.87 0.91
C PRO A 163 -8.42 20.11 0.39
N LEU A 164 -9.11 19.44 1.30
CA LEU A 164 -10.36 18.72 1.02
C LEU A 164 -11.55 19.43 1.68
N SER A 165 -12.76 18.97 1.37
CA SER A 165 -13.99 19.46 2.02
C SER A 165 -13.93 19.31 3.54
N ARG A 166 -14.58 20.23 4.27
CA ARG A 166 -14.66 20.22 5.75
C ARG A 166 -13.29 20.36 6.43
N GLY A 167 -12.40 21.19 5.87
CA GLY A 167 -11.11 21.51 6.49
C GLY A 167 -10.12 20.35 6.60
N ARG A 168 -10.38 19.20 5.96
CA ARG A 168 -9.45 18.06 5.93
C ARG A 168 -8.28 18.35 4.99
N MET A 169 -7.13 17.73 5.25
CA MET A 169 -5.92 17.90 4.43
C MET A 169 -5.40 16.55 3.96
N GLN A 170 -5.08 16.43 2.67
CA GLN A 170 -4.42 15.28 2.09
C GLN A 170 -2.98 15.61 1.74
N TYR A 171 -2.05 14.81 2.25
CA TYR A 171 -0.65 14.85 1.86
C TYR A 171 -0.43 13.72 0.86
N GLN A 172 -0.05 14.06 -0.37
CA GLN A 172 0.08 13.11 -1.46
C GLN A 172 1.50 13.09 -2.02
N TRP A 173 2.02 11.90 -2.28
CA TRP A 173 3.30 11.70 -2.95
C TRP A 173 3.14 10.78 -4.15
N HIS A 174 3.77 11.13 -5.26
CA HIS A 174 3.75 10.36 -6.51
C HIS A 174 5.16 10.00 -6.96
N ILE A 175 5.37 8.75 -7.35
CA ILE A 175 6.63 8.25 -7.89
C ILE A 175 6.37 7.46 -9.16
N HIS A 176 7.09 7.84 -10.21
CA HIS A 176 7.20 7.06 -11.43
C HIS A 176 8.35 6.05 -11.32
N LYS A 177 8.10 4.79 -11.67
CA LYS A 177 9.03 3.65 -11.62
C LYS A 177 9.70 3.50 -10.24
N PRO A 178 8.92 3.31 -9.16
CA PRO A 178 9.49 3.08 -7.85
C PRO A 178 10.40 1.83 -7.86
N HIS A 179 11.45 1.87 -7.04
CA HIS A 179 12.47 0.83 -7.00
C HIS A 179 11.89 -0.49 -6.46
N LEU A 180 12.20 -1.59 -7.13
CA LEU A 180 11.82 -2.92 -6.66
C LEU A 180 12.51 -3.20 -5.31
N TYR A 181 11.74 -3.75 -4.37
CA TYR A 181 12.10 -4.03 -2.97
C TYR A 181 12.30 -2.80 -2.07
N GLU A 182 12.04 -1.60 -2.57
CA GLU A 182 12.04 -0.38 -1.75
C GLU A 182 10.81 -0.32 -0.85
N SER A 183 11.00 0.23 0.35
CA SER A 183 9.92 0.59 1.27
C SER A 183 9.75 2.10 1.26
N TYR A 184 8.55 2.54 0.91
CA TYR A 184 8.16 3.95 0.90
C TYR A 184 7.28 4.23 2.10
N ILE A 185 7.61 5.29 2.84
CA ILE A 185 6.97 5.61 4.12
C ILE A 185 6.57 7.08 4.14
N LEU A 186 5.30 7.36 4.40
CA LEU A 186 4.85 8.67 4.86
C LEU A 186 4.89 8.69 6.39
N ARG A 187 5.70 9.57 6.96
CA ARG A 187 5.87 9.72 8.41
C ARG A 187 5.47 11.12 8.83
N TRP A 188 4.73 11.24 9.92
CA TRP A 188 4.30 12.54 10.44
C TRP A 188 4.41 12.64 11.95
N GLU A 189 4.45 13.89 12.41
CA GLU A 189 4.35 14.29 13.81
C GLU A 189 3.02 15.00 14.02
N TRP A 190 2.40 14.75 15.17
CA TRP A 190 1.11 15.33 15.53
C TRP A 190 1.19 16.71 16.19
#